data_AF-A0A6A5A5N4-F1
#
_entry.id   AF-A0A6A5A5N4-F1
#
_cell.length_a   1.000
_cell.length_b   1.000
_cell.length_c   1.000
_cell.angle_alpha   90.00
_cell.angle_beta   90.00
_cell.angle_gamma   90.00
#
_symmetry.space_group_name_H-M   'P 1'
#
loop_
_entity.id
_entity.type
_entity.pdbx_description
1 polymer ?
#
loop_
_entity_poly.entity_id
_entity_poly.type
_entity_poly.pdbx_seq_one_letter_code
_entity_poly.pdbx_strand_id
1 'polypeptide(L)'
;MAMTNVVFGDDYDEDAYKLMELPAEVCDSLTSGDEVYIVGDATQRAVLCTPSQSFYLVKEDQSNLRMLVDSCEWEHATSEVDITIRGCSINHYELTEKPLNVSELKALLMEAPWTKDWCAKSVLSSPAKKKLRASTLYTLNDLMDKLQHSAYEVRQILHQLR
;
A
#
# COMPACT_ATOMS: atom_id res chain seq x y z
N MET A 1 -0.19 5.30 -46.43
CA MET A 1 0.15 5.52 -45.02
C MET A 1 -1.14 5.33 -44.25
N ALA A 2 -1.16 4.43 -43.28
CA ALA A 2 -2.28 4.33 -42.35
C ALA A 2 -2.40 5.67 -41.61
N MET A 3 -3.62 6.21 -41.51
CA MET A 3 -3.89 7.44 -40.78
C MET A 3 -4.17 7.07 -39.33
N THR A 4 -3.39 7.59 -38.41
CA THR A 4 -3.61 7.38 -36.97
C THR A 4 -4.29 8.61 -36.43
N ASN A 5 -5.47 8.44 -35.85
CA ASN A 5 -6.22 9.51 -35.21
C ASN A 5 -6.10 9.35 -33.70
N VAL A 6 -5.75 10.43 -33.01
CA VAL A 6 -5.57 10.41 -31.55
C VAL A 6 -6.68 11.26 -30.95
N VAL A 7 -7.52 10.63 -30.13
CA VAL A 7 -8.72 11.25 -29.55
C VAL A 7 -8.75 11.06 -28.05
N PHE A 8 -9.36 12.00 -27.33
CA PHE A 8 -9.70 11.81 -25.93
C PHE A 8 -10.97 10.96 -25.82
N GLY A 9 -10.97 9.98 -24.93
CA GLY A 9 -12.15 9.18 -24.65
C GLY A 9 -13.24 10.02 -23.97
N ASP A 10 -14.50 9.64 -24.16
CA ASP A 10 -15.64 10.28 -23.47
C ASP A 10 -15.57 10.12 -21.94
N ASP A 11 -14.83 9.11 -21.47
CA ASP A 11 -14.55 8.77 -20.08
C ASP A 11 -13.19 9.29 -19.59
N TYR A 12 -12.56 10.20 -20.34
CA TYR A 12 -11.28 10.78 -19.95
C TYR A 12 -11.38 11.44 -18.57
N ASP A 13 -10.48 11.02 -17.69
CA ASP A 13 -10.33 11.57 -16.34
C ASP A 13 -8.83 11.66 -16.01
N GLU A 14 -8.40 12.88 -15.67
CA GLU A 14 -7.01 13.20 -15.33
C GLU A 14 -6.57 12.54 -14.01
N ASP A 15 -7.51 12.22 -13.12
CA ASP A 15 -7.23 11.66 -11.80
C ASP A 15 -7.60 10.18 -11.65
N ALA A 16 -8.33 9.60 -12.61
CA ALA A 16 -8.75 8.19 -12.54
C ALA A 16 -7.59 7.19 -12.57
N TYR A 17 -6.50 7.53 -13.28
CA TYR A 17 -5.36 6.64 -13.47
C TYR A 17 -4.07 7.26 -12.94
N LYS A 18 -3.31 6.48 -12.17
CA LYS A 18 -1.99 6.86 -11.65
C LYS A 18 -0.97 5.81 -12.06
N LEU A 19 0.25 6.27 -12.35
CA LEU A 19 1.37 5.40 -12.69
C LEU A 19 2.16 5.04 -11.43
N MET A 20 2.54 3.77 -11.31
CA MET A 20 3.41 3.27 -10.26
C MET A 20 4.49 2.39 -10.88
N GLU A 21 5.74 2.64 -10.51
CA GLU A 21 6.87 1.77 -10.85
C GLU A 21 6.89 0.58 -9.88
N LEU A 22 6.97 -0.63 -10.44
CA LEU A 22 6.87 -1.87 -9.70
C LEU A 22 8.22 -2.60 -9.73
N PRO A 23 8.89 -2.76 -8.58
CA PRO A 23 10.01 -3.68 -8.43
C PRO A 23 9.60 -5.12 -8.77
N ALA A 24 10.57 -5.94 -9.18
CA ALA A 24 10.32 -7.33 -9.58
C ALA A 24 9.54 -8.12 -8.53
N GLU A 25 9.89 -7.95 -7.24
CA GLU A 25 9.25 -8.67 -6.13
C GLU A 25 7.75 -8.33 -5.99
N VAL A 26 7.37 -7.08 -6.28
CA VAL A 26 5.97 -6.65 -6.26
C VAL A 26 5.23 -7.17 -7.50
N CYS A 27 5.87 -7.11 -8.67
CA CYS A 27 5.34 -7.70 -9.90
C CYS A 27 5.08 -9.21 -9.75
N ASP A 28 6.01 -9.93 -9.13
CA ASP A 28 5.90 -11.37 -8.88
C ASP A 28 4.74 -11.68 -7.94
N SER A 29 4.58 -10.89 -6.87
CA SER A 29 3.46 -11.00 -5.93
C SER A 29 2.11 -10.79 -6.64
N LEU A 30 2.00 -9.72 -7.44
CA LEU A 30 0.78 -9.42 -8.20
C LEU A 30 0.46 -10.52 -9.23
N THR A 31 1.47 -11.01 -9.95
CA THR A 31 1.31 -12.04 -10.98
C THR A 31 0.95 -13.40 -10.37
N SER A 32 1.45 -13.69 -9.17
CA SER A 32 1.13 -14.92 -8.43
C SER A 32 -0.26 -14.90 -7.79
N GLY A 33 -0.92 -13.74 -7.77
CA GLY A 33 -2.22 -13.55 -7.13
C GLY A 33 -2.15 -13.37 -5.62
N ASP A 34 -0.97 -12.98 -5.10
CA ASP A 34 -0.80 -12.66 -3.69
C ASP A 34 -1.53 -11.37 -3.32
N GLU A 35 -1.87 -11.25 -2.03
CA GLU A 35 -2.49 -10.04 -1.50
C GLU A 35 -1.46 -8.90 -1.43
N VAL A 36 -1.70 -7.86 -2.21
CA VAL A 36 -0.95 -6.59 -2.19
C VAL A 36 -1.91 -5.48 -1.86
N TYR A 37 -1.60 -4.66 -0.86
CA TYR A 37 -2.50 -3.65 -0.33
C TYR A 37 -1.76 -2.38 0.06
N ILE A 38 -2.47 -1.24 0.06
CA ILE A 38 -1.93 0.05 0.47
C ILE A 38 -2.48 0.39 1.85
N VAL A 39 -1.60 0.78 2.77
CA VAL A 39 -1.94 1.25 4.12
C VAL A 39 -1.48 2.68 4.35
N GLY A 40 -2.24 3.38 5.18
CA GLY A 40 -1.99 4.75 5.61
C GLY A 40 -3.26 5.59 5.61
N ASP A 41 -3.37 6.45 6.62
CA ASP A 41 -4.41 7.47 6.68
C ASP A 41 -4.06 8.71 5.81
N ALA A 42 -4.99 9.67 5.73
CA ALA A 42 -4.81 10.88 4.92
C ALA A 42 -3.65 11.80 5.38
N THR A 43 -3.14 11.63 6.60
CA THR A 43 -2.04 12.41 7.19
C THR A 43 -0.71 11.67 7.18
N GLN A 44 -0.75 10.36 6.99
CA GLN A 44 0.40 9.49 6.94
C GLN A 44 0.91 9.32 5.51
N ARG A 45 2.18 8.94 5.40
CA ARG A 45 2.74 8.50 4.13
C ARG A 45 2.15 7.15 3.78
N ALA A 46 1.67 6.99 2.55
CA ALA A 46 1.15 5.72 2.05
C ALA A 46 2.28 4.68 1.91
N VAL A 47 1.97 3.44 2.27
CA VAL A 47 2.87 2.29 2.18
C VAL A 47 2.17 1.17 1.42
N LEU A 48 2.84 0.59 0.44
CA LEU A 48 2.41 -0.64 -0.22
C LEU A 48 3.01 -1.83 0.51
N CYS A 49 2.16 -2.77 0.91
CA CYS A 49 2.56 -4.00 1.57
C CYS A 49 2.32 -5.18 0.63
N THR A 50 3.35 -6.00 0.46
CA THR A 50 3.25 -7.37 -0.05
C THR A 50 3.15 -8.33 1.15
N PRO A 51 3.01 -9.65 0.93
CA PRO A 51 2.99 -10.60 2.05
C PRO A 51 4.24 -10.57 2.94
N SER A 52 5.39 -10.16 2.40
CA SER A 52 6.70 -10.24 3.06
C SER A 52 7.41 -8.91 3.26
N GLN A 53 7.05 -7.85 2.54
CA GLN A 53 7.78 -6.59 2.54
C GLN A 53 6.84 -5.38 2.49
N SER A 54 7.38 -4.23 2.86
CA SER A 54 6.68 -2.95 2.80
C SER A 54 7.51 -1.92 2.06
N PHE A 55 6.84 -1.08 1.28
CA PHE A 55 7.45 -0.06 0.44
C PHE A 55 6.75 1.27 0.65
N TYR A 56 7.51 2.33 0.88
CA TYR A 56 6.94 3.68 0.81
C TYR A 56 6.63 4.04 -0.63
N LEU A 57 5.48 4.67 -0.85
CA LEU A 57 5.19 5.37 -2.09
C LEU A 57 5.91 6.73 -2.07
N VAL A 58 6.74 6.99 -3.08
CA VAL A 58 7.36 8.30 -3.34
C VAL A 58 6.72 8.86 -4.59
N LYS A 59 6.17 10.07 -4.54
CA LYS A 59 5.71 10.74 -5.75
C LYS A 59 6.88 11.43 -6.43
N GLU A 60 7.15 11.07 -7.67
CA GLU A 60 8.18 11.69 -8.50
C GLU A 60 7.53 12.48 -9.64
N ASP A 61 7.72 13.80 -9.62
CA ASP A 61 7.24 14.68 -10.65
C ASP A 61 8.16 14.64 -11.87
N GLN A 62 7.57 14.59 -13.06
CA GLN A 62 8.27 14.53 -14.34
C GLN A 62 7.97 15.81 -15.12
N SER A 63 8.94 16.31 -15.88
CA SER A 63 8.73 17.48 -16.75
C SER A 63 7.94 17.17 -18.02
N ASN A 64 7.65 15.89 -18.28
CA ASN A 64 6.95 15.41 -19.47
C ASN A 64 5.55 14.90 -19.10
N LEU A 65 4.57 15.17 -19.98
CA LEU A 65 3.24 14.58 -19.90
C LEU A 65 3.25 13.19 -20.52
N ARG A 66 2.81 12.18 -19.78
CA ARG A 66 2.58 10.82 -20.28
C ARG A 66 1.10 10.62 -20.54
N MET A 67 0.72 10.24 -21.75
CA MET A 67 -0.66 9.91 -22.11
C MET A 67 -0.90 8.42 -21.93
N LEU A 68 -2.01 8.08 -21.29
CA LEU A 68 -2.43 6.71 -21.03
C LEU A 68 -3.48 6.32 -22.08
N VAL A 69 -3.16 5.28 -22.84
CA VAL A 69 -3.93 4.84 -24.00
C VAL A 69 -4.28 3.37 -23.84
N ASP A 70 -5.36 2.95 -24.49
CA ASP A 70 -5.91 1.59 -24.37
C ASP A 70 -5.16 0.53 -25.19
N SER A 71 -4.42 0.94 -26.22
CA SER A 71 -3.68 0.03 -27.10
C SER A 71 -2.46 0.70 -27.72
N CYS A 72 -1.36 -0.02 -27.87
CA CYS A 72 -0.16 0.40 -28.62
C CYS A 72 -0.10 -0.20 -30.04
N GLU A 73 -1.18 -0.79 -30.54
CA GLU A 73 -1.20 -1.54 -31.80
C GLU A 73 -0.99 -0.69 -33.06
N TRP A 74 -0.97 0.64 -32.92
CA TRP A 74 -0.67 1.57 -34.02
C TRP A 74 0.70 1.32 -34.66
N GLU A 75 1.65 0.70 -33.95
CA GLU A 75 2.98 0.38 -34.48
C GLU A 75 2.94 -0.63 -35.65
N HIS A 76 1.92 -1.47 -35.70
CA HIS A 76 1.78 -2.54 -36.68
C HIS A 76 0.54 -2.36 -37.58
N ALA A 77 -0.11 -1.20 -37.51
CA ALA A 77 -1.37 -0.94 -38.17
C ALA A 77 -1.24 -0.88 -39.70
N THR A 78 -1.97 -1.76 -40.39
CA THR A 78 -2.11 -1.75 -41.86
C THR A 78 -3.27 -0.88 -42.36
N SER A 79 -4.11 -0.40 -41.45
CA SER A 79 -5.30 0.44 -41.69
C SER A 79 -5.34 1.62 -40.72
N GLU A 80 -6.30 2.53 -40.88
CA GLU A 80 -6.53 3.60 -39.91
C GLU A 80 -6.83 3.02 -38.52
N VAL A 81 -6.24 3.62 -37.48
CA VAL A 81 -6.40 3.23 -36.08
C VAL A 81 -6.69 4.48 -35.27
N ASP A 82 -7.78 4.43 -34.51
CA ASP A 82 -8.10 5.43 -33.50
C ASP A 82 -7.42 5.03 -32.18
N ILE A 83 -6.63 5.94 -31.62
CA ILE A 83 -6.00 5.79 -30.31
C ILE A 83 -6.81 6.61 -29.32
N THR A 84 -7.33 5.97 -28.28
CA THR A 84 -8.12 6.66 -27.27
C THR A 84 -7.28 6.94 -26.03
N ILE A 85 -7.11 8.22 -25.71
CA ILE A 85 -6.49 8.67 -24.47
C ILE A 85 -7.52 8.58 -23.35
N ARG A 86 -7.24 7.77 -22.32
CA ARG A 86 -8.08 7.57 -21.14
C ARG A 86 -7.66 8.40 -19.93
N GLY A 87 -6.41 8.83 -19.92
CA GLY A 87 -5.87 9.66 -18.86
C GLY A 87 -4.50 10.22 -19.23
N CYS A 88 -3.97 11.04 -18.34
CA CYS A 88 -2.60 11.52 -18.46
C CYS A 88 -1.95 11.58 -17.09
N SER A 89 -0.62 11.57 -17.07
CA SER A 89 0.12 11.74 -15.83
C SER A 89 1.38 12.55 -16.07
N ILE A 90 1.61 13.52 -15.18
CA ILE A 90 2.86 14.31 -15.09
C ILE A 90 3.77 13.79 -13.97
N ASN A 91 3.38 12.72 -13.29
CA ASN A 91 4.15 12.10 -12.22
C ASN A 91 3.97 10.58 -12.25
N HIS A 92 4.82 9.89 -11.50
CA HIS A 92 4.62 8.49 -11.16
C HIS A 92 4.98 8.27 -9.69
N TYR A 93 4.51 7.15 -9.15
CA TYR A 93 4.89 6.71 -7.82
C TYR A 93 6.02 5.69 -7.92
N GLU A 94 7.10 5.92 -7.20
CA GLU A 94 8.18 4.94 -7.02
C GLU A 94 8.00 4.22 -5.69
N LEU A 95 8.42 2.95 -5.65
CA LEU A 95 8.39 2.12 -4.46
C LEU A 95 9.80 2.02 -3.87
N THR A 96 9.99 2.63 -2.70
CA THR A 96 11.24 2.54 -1.94
C THR A 96 11.05 1.64 -0.73
N GLU A 97 11.96 0.69 -0.52
CA GLU A 97 11.90 -0.21 0.63
C GLU A 97 11.74 0.54 1.95
N LYS A 98 10.78 0.09 2.77
CA LYS A 98 10.53 0.64 4.09
C LYS A 98 11.36 -0.14 5.13
N PRO A 99 12.36 0.49 5.77
CA PRO A 99 13.18 -0.20 6.74
C PRO A 99 12.36 -0.58 7.98
N LEU A 100 12.70 -1.73 8.58
CA LEU A 100 12.10 -2.18 9.83
C LEU A 100 12.45 -1.25 10.98
N ASN A 101 11.44 -0.75 11.69
CA ASN A 101 11.62 0.14 12.83
C ASN A 101 11.31 -0.54 14.18
N VAL A 102 12.34 -1.16 14.77
CA VAL A 102 12.21 -1.84 16.08
C VAL A 102 11.88 -0.85 17.21
N SER A 103 12.39 0.37 17.12
CA SER A 103 12.22 1.39 18.15
C SER A 103 10.77 1.87 18.28
N GLU A 104 10.09 2.01 17.15
CA GLU A 104 8.70 2.41 17.06
C GLU A 104 7.77 1.31 17.59
N LEU A 105 8.00 0.04 17.21
CA LEU A 105 7.27 -1.07 17.80
C LEU A 105 7.46 -1.13 19.32
N LYS A 106 8.69 -0.96 19.80
CA LYS A 106 8.97 -0.93 21.24
C LYS A 106 8.22 0.21 21.93
N ALA A 107 8.20 1.41 21.34
CA ALA A 107 7.46 2.54 21.88
C ALA A 107 5.96 2.22 21.98
N LEU A 108 5.35 1.70 20.92
CA LEU A 108 3.96 1.28 20.90
C LEU A 108 3.68 0.25 22.01
N LEU A 109 4.46 -0.82 22.10
CA LEU A 109 4.26 -1.85 23.13
C LEU A 109 4.41 -1.31 24.56
N MET A 110 5.22 -0.27 24.76
CA MET A 110 5.39 0.38 26.07
C MET A 110 4.22 1.31 26.45
N GLU A 111 3.42 1.79 25.48
CA GLU A 111 2.17 2.50 25.77
C GLU A 111 1.13 1.58 26.43
N ALA A 112 1.20 0.29 26.11
CA ALA A 112 0.22 -0.71 26.48
C ALA A 112 0.90 -2.00 26.97
N PRO A 113 1.66 -1.93 28.08
CA PRO A 113 2.49 -3.04 28.52
C PRO A 113 1.65 -4.17 29.10
N TRP A 114 2.00 -5.39 28.73
CA TRP A 114 1.41 -6.59 29.31
C TRP A 114 1.87 -6.75 30.76
N THR A 115 0.94 -6.84 31.71
CA THR A 115 1.23 -6.96 33.15
C THR A 115 0.50 -8.15 33.78
N LYS A 116 1.05 -8.72 34.86
CA LYS A 116 0.41 -9.82 35.61
C LYS A 116 -0.99 -9.42 36.15
N ASP A 117 -1.17 -8.15 36.49
CA ASP A 117 -2.46 -7.61 36.93
C ASP A 117 -3.52 -7.58 35.83
N TRP A 118 -3.11 -7.41 34.56
CA TRP A 118 -4.02 -7.54 33.42
C TRP A 118 -4.58 -8.97 33.33
N CYS A 119 -3.72 -9.98 33.49
CA CYS A 119 -4.15 -11.38 33.52
C CYS A 119 -5.12 -11.68 34.67
N ALA A 120 -4.85 -11.19 35.87
CA ALA A 120 -5.74 -11.39 37.02
C ALA A 120 -7.11 -10.73 36.80
N LYS A 121 -7.15 -9.54 36.18
CA LYS A 121 -8.38 -8.79 35.93
C LYS A 121 -9.20 -9.31 34.74
N SER A 122 -8.58 -9.94 33.74
CA SER A 122 -9.30 -10.50 32.57
C SER A 122 -10.17 -11.70 32.98
N VAL A 123 -9.72 -12.51 33.94
CA VAL A 123 -10.42 -13.68 34.47
C VAL A 123 -11.61 -13.31 35.36
N LEU A 124 -11.58 -12.15 36.02
CA LEU A 124 -12.59 -11.70 37.00
C LEU A 124 -13.71 -10.82 36.42
N SER A 125 -13.69 -10.47 35.13
CA SER A 125 -14.62 -9.51 34.54
C SER A 125 -15.83 -10.17 33.84
N SER A 126 -17.04 -9.93 34.38
CA SER A 126 -18.33 -10.29 33.77
C SER A 126 -18.51 -9.63 32.39
N PRO A 127 -19.24 -10.26 31.44
CA PRO A 127 -19.26 -9.86 30.02
C PRO A 127 -19.72 -8.41 29.75
N ALA A 128 -20.50 -7.79 30.65
CA ALA A 128 -20.97 -6.41 30.49
C ALA A 128 -19.90 -5.33 30.77
N LYS A 129 -18.84 -5.66 31.54
CA LYS A 129 -17.74 -4.71 31.87
C LYS A 129 -16.49 -4.91 30.99
N LYS A 130 -16.52 -5.88 30.07
CA LYS A 130 -15.44 -6.10 29.09
C LYS A 130 -15.32 -4.99 28.06
N LYS A 131 -16.43 -4.33 27.68
CA LYS A 131 -16.43 -3.30 26.61
C LYS A 131 -15.72 -1.98 26.97
N LEU A 132 -15.63 -1.60 28.25
CA LEU A 132 -14.98 -0.33 28.65
C LEU A 132 -13.47 -0.46 28.97
N ARG A 133 -12.89 -1.66 28.97
CA ARG A 133 -11.49 -1.89 29.41
C ARG A 133 -10.68 -2.85 28.52
N ALA A 134 -11.21 -3.23 27.36
CA ALA A 134 -10.56 -4.12 26.41
C ALA A 134 -9.49 -3.43 25.53
N SER A 135 -9.14 -2.16 25.78
CA SER A 135 -8.48 -1.29 24.81
C SER A 135 -6.99 -1.01 25.05
N THR A 136 -6.27 -1.82 25.83
CA THR A 136 -4.85 -1.56 26.14
C THR A 136 -3.90 -2.64 25.64
N LEU A 137 -4.31 -3.51 24.71
CA LEU A 137 -3.37 -4.39 24.03
C LEU A 137 -3.62 -4.31 22.54
N TYR A 138 -2.53 -4.41 21.79
CA TYR A 138 -2.56 -4.37 20.35
C TYR A 138 -2.73 -5.79 19.80
N THR A 139 -3.69 -5.97 18.91
CA THR A 139 -3.74 -7.13 18.01
C THR A 139 -2.66 -6.98 16.94
N LEU A 140 -2.38 -8.05 16.19
CA LEU A 140 -1.44 -7.97 15.08
C LEU A 140 -1.89 -6.94 14.03
N ASN A 141 -3.19 -6.88 13.73
CA ASN A 141 -3.74 -5.92 12.78
C ASN A 141 -3.57 -4.48 13.29
N ASP A 142 -3.80 -4.23 14.59
CA ASP A 142 -3.57 -2.89 15.17
C ASP A 142 -2.09 -2.47 15.03
N LEU A 143 -1.15 -3.41 15.18
CA LEU A 143 0.27 -3.15 14.98
C LEU A 143 0.61 -2.93 13.50
N MET A 144 0.02 -3.69 12.58
CA MET A 144 0.20 -3.50 11.14
C MET A 144 -0.28 -2.12 10.70
N ASP A 145 -1.45 -1.68 11.17
CA ASP A 145 -2.02 -0.37 10.84
C ASP A 145 -1.17 0.77 11.42
N LYS A 146 -0.74 0.63 12.69
CA LYS A 146 0.07 1.67 13.36
C LYS A 146 1.49 1.77 12.82
N LEU A 147 2.13 0.64 12.53
CA LEU A 147 3.50 0.60 12.03
C LEU A 147 3.59 0.70 10.52
N GLN A 148 2.48 0.52 9.79
CA GLN A 148 2.44 0.42 8.33
C GLN A 148 3.46 -0.60 7.81
N HIS A 149 3.33 -1.85 8.25
CA HIS A 149 4.19 -2.95 7.85
C HIS A 149 3.37 -4.21 7.52
N SER A 150 3.92 -5.05 6.66
CA SER A 150 3.38 -6.38 6.36
C SER A 150 3.32 -7.23 7.64
N ALA A 151 2.37 -8.18 7.68
CA ALA A 151 2.22 -9.08 8.82
C ALA A 151 3.50 -9.88 9.12
N TYR A 152 4.24 -10.25 8.07
CA TYR A 152 5.51 -10.96 8.19
C TYR A 152 6.56 -10.10 8.89
N GLU A 153 6.75 -8.86 8.45
CA GLU A 153 7.73 -7.94 9.03
C GLU A 153 7.41 -7.61 10.49
N VAL A 154 6.15 -7.32 10.82
CA VAL A 154 5.74 -7.07 12.21
C VAL A 154 6.10 -8.27 13.10
N ARG A 155 5.88 -9.51 12.61
CA ARG A 155 6.29 -10.72 13.33
C ARG A 155 7.81 -10.81 13.45
N GLN A 156 8.58 -10.49 12.42
CA GLN A 156 10.05 -10.49 12.50
C GLN A 156 10.55 -9.51 13.57
N ILE A 157 10.03 -8.29 13.60
CA ILE A 157 10.40 -7.28 14.60
C ILE A 157 10.02 -7.77 16.02
N LEU A 158 8.83 -8.38 16.19
CA LEU A 158 8.43 -8.96 17.48
C LEU A 158 9.37 -10.07 17.95
N HIS A 159 9.88 -10.91 17.04
CA HIS A 159 10.86 -11.95 17.40
C HIS A 159 12.22 -11.36 17.81
N GLN A 160 12.61 -10.21 17.25
CA GLN A 160 13.86 -9.51 17.62
C GLN A 160 13.80 -8.87 19.02
N LEU A 161 12.60 -8.60 19.54
CA LEU A 161 12.41 -8.03 20.89
C LEU A 161 12.47 -9.08 22.01
N ARG A 162 12.56 -10.37 21.67
CA ARG A 162 12.66 -11.48 22.63
C ARG A 162 14.07 -11.62 23.18
#